data_AF-A0A402A787-F1
#
_entry.id   AF-A0A402A787-F1
#
_cell.length_a   1.000
_cell.length_b   1.000
_cell.length_c   1.000
_cell.angle_alpha   90.00
_cell.angle_beta   90.00
_cell.angle_gamma   90.00
#
_symmetry.space_group_name_H-M   'P 1'
#
loop_
_entity.id
_entity.type
_entity.pdbx_description
1 polymer ?
#
loop_
_entity_poly.entity_id
_entity_poly.type
_entity_poly.pdbx_seq_one_letter_code
_entity_poly.pdbx_strand_id
1 'polypeptide(L)' 'MSWKTINTILALAAVDETFCHELLKNPVVAIQMRQFSLSSEEQMKISRIRASDLSEFSKMVLILFRQNE' A
#
# COMPACT_ATOMS: atom_id res chain seq x y z
N MET A 1 -6.27 -2.58 7.76
CA MET A 1 -4.92 -2.21 8.22
C MET A 1 -5.09 -1.03 9.14
N SER A 2 -4.18 -0.84 10.09
CA SER A 2 -4.19 0.39 10.90
C SER A 2 -3.73 1.60 10.08
N TRP A 3 -4.21 2.79 10.45
CA TRP A 3 -3.78 4.06 9.87
C TRP A 3 -2.27 4.26 9.93
N LYS A 4 -1.65 3.84 11.05
CA LYS A 4 -0.20 3.84 11.24
C LYS A 4 0.52 3.04 10.15
N THR A 5 0.06 1.82 9.85
CA THR A 5 0.65 0.96 8.83
C THR A 5 0.58 1.60 7.45
N ILE A 6 -0.57 2.16 7.09
CA ILE A 6 -0.76 2.85 5.81
C ILE A 6 0.22 4.02 5.68
N ASN A 7 0.29 4.89 6.69
CA ASN A 7 1.20 6.03 6.64
C ASN A 7 2.67 5.61 6.59
N THR A 8 3.07 4.54 7.27
CA THR A 8 4.45 4.03 7.19
C THR A 8 4.78 3.52 5.79
N ILE A 9 3.87 2.77 5.15
CA ILE A 9 4.07 2.29 3.77
C ILE A 9 4.20 3.48 2.81
N LEU A 10 3.30 4.46 2.89
CA LEU A 10 3.32 5.63 2.02
C LEU A 10 4.56 6.50 2.23
N ALA A 11 4.96 6.72 3.49
CA ALA A 11 6.17 7.47 3.81
C ALA A 11 7.43 6.75 3.31
N LEU A 12 7.50 5.42 3.43
CA LEU A 12 8.62 4.63 2.92
C LEU A 12 8.70 4.72 1.39
N ALA A 13 7.58 4.58 0.69
CA ALA A 13 7.53 4.69 -0.78
C ALA A 13 7.90 6.11 -1.27
N ALA A 14 7.67 7.14 -0.47
CA ALA A 14 8.04 8.50 -0.83
C ALA A 14 9.56 8.76 -0.78
N VAL A 15 10.32 7.97 -0.01
CA VAL A 15 11.77 8.15 0.18
C VAL A 15 12.62 7.01 -0.39
N ASP A 16 12.02 5.86 -0.69
CA ASP A 16 12.65 4.69 -1.28
C ASP A 16 12.05 4.41 -2.66
N GLU A 17 12.75 4.89 -3.70
CA GLU A 17 12.32 4.77 -5.10
C GLU A 17 12.20 3.30 -5.56
N THR A 18 13.05 2.42 -5.03
CA THR A 18 13.00 0.99 -5.36
C THR A 18 11.72 0.38 -4.81
N PHE A 19 11.42 0.66 -3.55
CA PHE A 19 10.17 0.22 -2.93
C PHE A 19 8.95 0.80 -3.64
N CYS A 20 8.99 2.07 -4.04
CA CYS A 20 7.91 2.71 -4.79
C CYS A 20 7.61 1.97 -6.11
N HIS A 21 8.65 1.68 -6.90
CA HIS A 21 8.49 0.91 -8.15
C HIS A 21 7.93 -0.50 -7.89
N GLU A 22 8.43 -1.20 -6.87
CA GLU A 22 7.91 -2.52 -6.49
C GLU A 22 6.45 -2.45 -6.04
N LEU A 23 6.09 -1.44 -5.25
CA LEU A 23 4.74 -1.21 -4.73
C LEU A 23 3.75 -0.94 -5.86
N LEU A 24 4.10 -0.13 -6.85
CA LEU A 24 3.25 0.15 -8.01
C LEU A 24 3.09 -1.07 -8.92
N LYS A 25 4.11 -1.94 -8.99
CA LYS A 25 4.09 -3.16 -9.81
C LYS A 25 3.30 -4.30 -9.17
N ASN A 26 3.57 -4.59 -7.89
CA ASN A 26 2.89 -5.64 -7.12
C ASN A 26 2.80 -5.24 -5.64
N PRO A 27 1.72 -4.53 -5.25
CA PRO A 27 1.67 -3.91 -3.93
C PRO A 27 1.61 -4.91 -2.79
N VAL A 28 0.94 -6.06 -2.97
CA VAL A 28 0.87 -7.10 -1.93
C VAL A 28 2.26 -7.65 -1.63
N VAL A 29 3.01 -8.03 -2.68
CA VAL A 29 4.35 -8.59 -2.52
C VAL A 29 5.31 -7.55 -1.95
N ALA A 30 5.30 -6.31 -2.45
CA ALA A 30 6.18 -5.26 -1.97
C ALA A 30 5.96 -4.99 -0.47
N ILE A 31 4.71 -4.88 -0.03
CA ILE A 31 4.35 -4.66 1.38
C ILE A 31 4.82 -5.83 2.26
N GLN A 32 4.61 -7.07 1.81
CA GLN A 32 5.05 -8.28 2.53
C GLN A 32 6.58 -8.38 2.62
N MET A 33 7.32 -8.01 1.56
CA MET A 33 8.79 -7.99 1.55
C MET A 33 9.37 -7.00 2.58
N ARG A 34 8.61 -5.95 2.93
CA ARG A 34 8.94 -5.01 4.02
C ARG A 34 8.41 -5.46 5.38
N GLN A 35 8.04 -6.73 5.53
CA GLN A 35 7.54 -7.37 6.76
C GLN A 35 6.23 -6.79 7.31
N PHE A 36 5.48 -6.03 6.51
CA PHE A 36 4.13 -5.64 6.89
C PHE A 36 3.19 -6.82 6.68
N SER A 37 2.46 -7.18 7.74
CA SER A 37 1.46 -8.23 7.68
C SER A 37 0.15 -7.69 7.12
N LEU A 38 -0.38 -8.38 6.13
CA LEU A 38 -1.70 -8.11 5.55
C LEU A 38 -2.63 -9.29 5.80
N SER A 39 -3.83 -9.02 6.32
CA SER A 39 -4.89 -10.02 6.38
C SER A 39 -5.33 -10.43 4.97
N SER A 40 -5.99 -11.59 4.84
CA SER A 40 -6.50 -12.04 3.54
C SER A 40 -7.43 -11.02 2.87
N GLU A 41 -8.25 -10.32 3.67
CA GLU A 41 -9.13 -9.25 3.18
C GLU A 41 -8.33 -8.05 2.65
N GLU A 42 -7.31 -7.63 3.39
CA GLU A 42 -6.45 -6.51 3.00
C GLU A 42 -5.68 -6.83 1.72
N GLN A 43 -5.13 -8.04 1.61
CA GLN A 43 -4.46 -8.51 0.41
C GLN A 43 -5.40 -8.44 -0.80
N MET A 44 -6.65 -8.88 -0.67
CA MET A 44 -7.64 -8.80 -1.75
C MET A 44 -7.98 -7.36 -2.15
N LYS A 45 -8.07 -6.43 -1.19
CA LYS A 45 -8.33 -5.01 -1.48
C LYS A 45 -7.13 -4.37 -2.19
N ILE A 46 -5.92 -4.61 -1.69
CA ILE A 46 -4.68 -4.04 -2.22
C ILE A 46 -4.32 -4.63 -3.59
N SER A 47 -4.55 -5.92 -3.82
CA SER A 47 -4.22 -6.58 -5.09
C SER A 47 -5.00 -6.03 -6.29
N ARG A 48 -6.11 -5.32 -6.04
CA ARG A 48 -6.95 -4.68 -7.05
C ARG A 48 -6.51 -3.26 -7.40
N ILE A 49 -5.60 -2.68 -6.62
CA ILE A 49 -5.09 -1.33 -6.89
C ILE A 49 -4.26 -1.37 -8.17
N ARG A 50 -4.56 -0.46 -9.08
CA ARG A 50 -3.80 -0.20 -10.31
C ARG A 50 -3.53 1.29 -10.32
N ALA A 51 -2.32 1.66 -9.93
CA ALA A 51 -1.89 3.05 -9.86
C ALA A 51 -0.66 3.24 -10.74
N SER A 52 -0.63 4.37 -11.44
CA SER A 52 0.47 4.79 -12.31
C SER A 52 1.58 5.50 -11.53
N ASP A 53 1.23 6.11 -10.38
CA ASP A 53 2.16 6.80 -9.49
C ASP A 53 1.76 6.67 -8.02
N LEU A 54 2.66 7.13 -7.13
CA LEU A 54 2.45 7.07 -5.68
C LEU A 54 1.27 7.93 -5.20
N SER A 55 0.96 9.03 -5.89
CA SER A 55 -0.16 9.92 -5.54
C SER A 55 -1.50 9.22 -5.77
N GLU A 56 -1.64 8.56 -6.92
CA GLU A 56 -2.80 7.74 -7.26
C GLU A 56 -2.93 6.55 -6.30
N PHE A 57 -1.83 5.85 -6.05
CA PHE A 57 -1.80 4.73 -5.09
C PHE A 57 -2.27 5.17 -3.70
N SER A 58 -1.73 6.30 -3.20
CA SER A 58 -2.10 6.87 -1.91
C SER A 58 -3.60 7.14 -1.83
N LYS A 59 -4.18 7.81 -2.83
CA LYS A 59 -5.63 8.08 -2.86
C LYS A 59 -6.45 6.79 -2.81
N MET A 60 -6.09 5.78 -3.60
CA MET A 60 -6.82 4.51 -3.65
C MET A 60 -6.75 3.75 -2.33
N VAL A 61 -5.56 3.65 -1.72
CA VAL A 61 -5.39 3.01 -0.40
C VAL A 61 -6.22 3.74 0.66
N LEU A 62 -6.14 5.07 0.69
CA LEU A 62 -6.89 5.87 1.64
C LEU A 62 -8.40 5.64 1.50
N ILE A 63 -8.94 5.61 0.28
CA ILE A 63 -10.36 5.34 0.03
C ILE A 63 -10.75 3.93 0.53
N LEU A 64 -9.94 2.91 0.23
CA LEU A 64 -10.23 1.52 0.59
C LEU A 64 -10.27 1.26 2.10
N PHE A 65 -9.51 2.04 2.88
CA PHE A 65 -9.36 1.83 4.32
C PHE A 65 -9.97 2.94 5.19
N ARG A 66 -10.65 3.93 4.59
CA ARG A 66 -11.33 5.04 5.29
C ARG A 66 -12.50 4.62 6.18
N GLN A 67 -13.05 3.42 6.02
CA GLN A 67 -14.25 2.94 6.73
C GLN A 67 -13.95 2.06 7.97
N ASN A 68 -12.68 1.91 8.37
CA ASN A 68 -12.30 1.05 9.50
C ASN A 68 -12.04 1.82 10.81
N GLU A 69 -12.61 3.02 10.96
CA GLU A 69 -12.66 3.75 12.24
C GLU A 69 -14.06 3.71 12.84
#